data_AF-A0A849BNF5-F1
#
_entry.id   AF-A0A849BNF5-F1
#
_cell.length_a   1.000
_cell.length_b   1.000
_cell.length_c   1.000
_cell.angle_alpha   90.00
_cell.angle_beta   90.00
_cell.angle_gamma   90.00
#
_symmetry.space_group_name_H-M   'P 1'
#
loop_
_entity.id
_entity.type
_entity.pdbx_description
1 polymer ?
#
loop_
_entity_poly.entity_id
_entity_poly.type
_entity_poly.pdbx_seq_one_letter_code
_entity_poly.pdbx_strand_id
1 'polypeptide(L)'
;MRAPALSRATEAPPVRVHLPPEGRGPAMAACVRSIRLALARGGVVVDVRPARAWPPGSRLVLEHLRTTAERRGLAWEERPLT
;
A
#
# COMPACT_ATOMS: atom_id res chain seq x y z
N MET A 1 27.01 -17.71 -28.81
CA MET A 1 25.54 -17.54 -28.83
C MET A 1 25.14 -16.84 -27.53
N ARG A 2 24.72 -15.57 -27.61
CA ARG A 2 24.38 -14.74 -26.44
C ARG A 2 22.87 -14.90 -26.19
N ALA A 3 22.48 -15.32 -24.99
CA ALA A 3 21.07 -15.40 -24.61
C ALA A 3 20.41 -14.01 -24.71
N PRO A 4 19.16 -13.91 -25.16
CA PRO A 4 18.45 -12.64 -25.17
C PRO A 4 18.27 -12.14 -23.73
N ALA A 5 18.59 -10.86 -23.52
CA ALA A 5 18.30 -10.17 -22.27
C ALA A 5 16.79 -10.25 -22.06
N LEU A 6 16.38 -10.96 -20.99
CA LEU A 6 14.99 -11.01 -20.55
C LEU A 6 14.50 -9.57 -20.42
N SER A 7 13.54 -9.22 -21.27
CA SER A 7 12.83 -7.95 -21.27
C SER A 7 12.41 -7.67 -19.83
N ARG A 8 12.90 -6.57 -19.24
CA ARG A 8 12.49 -6.13 -17.91
C ARG A 8 10.98 -6.05 -17.95
N ALA A 9 10.31 -6.99 -17.26
CA ALA A 9 8.88 -6.93 -17.04
C ALA A 9 8.58 -5.51 -16.59
N THR A 10 7.70 -4.83 -17.32
CA THR A 10 7.31 -3.46 -17.00
C THR A 10 6.54 -3.51 -15.69
N GLU A 11 7.28 -3.50 -14.58
CA GLU A 11 6.73 -3.43 -13.24
C GLU A 11 5.98 -2.10 -13.18
N ALA A 12 4.65 -2.16 -13.18
CA ALA A 12 3.84 -0.97 -13.07
C ALA A 12 4.26 -0.22 -11.80
N PRO A 13 4.49 1.10 -11.86
CA PRO A 13 4.98 1.84 -10.71
C PRO A 13 4.00 1.69 -9.53
N PRO A 14 4.50 1.56 -8.30
CA PRO A 14 3.65 1.32 -7.14
C PRO A 14 2.70 2.51 -6.93
N VAL A 15 1.43 2.19 -6.64
CA VAL A 15 0.37 3.20 -6.53
C VAL A 15 0.47 3.89 -5.17
N ARG A 16 0.48 5.23 -5.19
CA ARG A 16 0.52 6.05 -3.97
C ARG A 16 -0.88 6.17 -3.38
N VAL A 17 -1.02 5.94 -2.07
CA VAL A 17 -2.28 6.10 -1.35
C VAL A 17 -2.10 7.05 -0.17
N HIS A 18 -2.95 8.07 -0.10
CA HIS A 18 -3.02 9.00 1.02
C HIS A 18 -3.96 8.46 2.11
N LEU A 19 -3.44 8.38 3.33
CA LEU A 19 -4.24 7.99 4.48
C LEU A 19 -5.13 9.17 4.94
N PRO A 20 -6.42 8.94 5.25
CA PRO A 20 -7.25 9.98 5.84
C PRO A 20 -6.74 10.38 7.24
N PRO A 21 -7.00 11.60 7.71
CA PRO A 21 -6.46 12.09 8.99
C PRO A 21 -7.01 11.31 10.20
N GLU A 22 -8.29 10.95 10.20
CA GLU A 22 -8.98 10.43 11.38
C GLU A 22 -9.05 8.89 11.44
N GLY A 23 -8.85 8.21 10.31
CA GLY A 23 -8.89 6.75 10.24
C GLY A 23 -10.26 6.15 10.59
N ARG A 24 -11.36 6.84 10.33
CA ARG A 24 -12.72 6.39 10.66
C ARG A 24 -13.67 6.51 9.46
N GLY A 25 -14.81 5.83 9.58
CA GLY A 25 -15.96 6.01 8.70
C GLY A 25 -15.69 5.71 7.21
N PRO A 26 -16.45 6.35 6.30
CA PRO A 26 -16.37 6.09 4.87
C PRO A 26 -14.99 6.36 4.26
N ALA A 27 -14.27 7.38 4.76
CA ALA A 27 -12.93 7.72 4.27
C ALA A 27 -11.92 6.60 4.55
N MET A 28 -11.99 5.97 5.73
CA MET A 28 -11.17 4.80 6.05
C MET A 28 -11.51 3.60 5.15
N ALA A 29 -12.79 3.33 4.92
CA ALA A 29 -13.22 2.24 4.03
C ALA A 29 -12.72 2.45 2.59
N ALA A 30 -12.82 3.68 2.07
CA ALA A 30 -12.27 4.05 0.77
C ALA A 30 -10.75 3.88 0.71
N CYS A 31 -10.03 4.30 1.75
CA CYS A 31 -8.59 4.10 1.87
C CYS A 31 -8.20 2.61 1.82
N VAL A 32 -8.86 1.76 2.61
CA VAL A 32 -8.63 0.31 2.60
C VAL A 32 -8.88 -0.29 1.21
N ARG A 33 -9.96 0.12 0.54
CA ARG A 33 -10.26 -0.31 -0.82
C ARG A 33 -9.16 0.10 -1.79
N SER A 34 -8.68 1.34 -1.72
CA SER A 34 -7.59 1.85 -2.57
C SER A 34 -6.29 1.08 -2.37
N ILE A 35 -5.92 0.79 -1.12
CA ILE A 35 -4.73 -0.03 -0.79
C ILE A 35 -4.86 -1.44 -1.40
N ARG A 36 -6.02 -2.09 -1.25
CA ARG A 36 -6.23 -3.43 -1.82
C ARG A 36 -6.13 -3.43 -3.34
N LEU A 37 -6.66 -2.41 -4.01
CA LEU A 37 -6.56 -2.26 -5.46
C LEU A 37 -5.13 -1.95 -5.92
N ALA A 38 -4.37 -1.17 -5.15
CA ALA A 38 -2.96 -0.88 -5.42
C ALA A 38 -2.11 -2.15 -5.32
N LEU A 39 -2.29 -2.93 -4.26
CA LEU A 39 -1.63 -4.21 -4.06
C LEU A 39 -1.92 -5.20 -5.18
N ALA A 40 -3.15 -5.25 -5.69
CA ALA A 40 -3.52 -6.10 -6.83
C ALA A 40 -2.86 -5.69 -8.16
N ARG A 41 -2.34 -4.45 -8.26
CA ARG A 41 -1.72 -3.89 -9.48
C ARG A 41 -0.19 -3.95 -9.49
N GLY A 42 0.43 -4.41 -8.41
CA GLY A 42 1.89 -4.59 -8.34
C GLY A 42 2.56 -3.93 -7.13
N GLY A 43 1.85 -3.08 -6.38
CA GLY A 43 2.42 -2.50 -5.16
C GLY A 43 1.77 -1.23 -4.69
N VAL A 44 2.04 -0.87 -3.44
CA VAL A 44 1.50 0.35 -2.81
C VAL A 44 2.59 1.12 -2.08
N VAL A 45 2.56 2.45 -2.22
CA VAL A 45 3.32 3.39 -1.38
C VAL A 45 2.32 4.11 -0.48
N VAL A 46 2.56 4.08 0.84
CA VAL A 46 1.66 4.65 1.84
C VAL A 46 2.42 5.66 2.72
N ASP A 47 1.83 6.84 2.92
CA ASP A 47 2.27 7.75 3.97
C ASP A 47 1.60 7.38 5.30
N VAL A 48 2.35 6.78 6.21
CA VAL A 48 1.85 6.32 7.51
C VAL A 48 1.78 7.41 8.58
N ARG A 49 2.23 8.64 8.30
CA ARG A 49 2.19 9.74 9.29
C ARG A 49 0.80 10.01 9.84
N PRO A 50 -0.29 10.09 9.03
CA PRO A 50 -1.64 10.31 9.53
C PRO A 50 -2.12 9.18 10.47
N ALA A 51 -1.65 7.94 10.24
CA ALA A 51 -2.06 6.80 11.04
C ALA A 51 -1.63 6.89 12.51
N ARG A 52 -0.67 7.75 12.87
CA ARG A 52 -0.26 7.97 14.27
C ARG A 52 -1.39 8.51 15.14
N ALA A 53 -2.30 9.30 14.55
CA ALA A 53 -3.46 9.85 15.24
C ALA A 53 -4.69 8.91 15.21
N TRP A 54 -4.61 7.79 14.50
CA TRP A 54 -5.75 6.91 14.33
C TRP A 54 -6.09 6.11 15.59
N PRO A 55 -7.38 5.75 15.74
CA PRO A 55 -7.80 4.82 16.78
C PRO A 55 -7.06 3.49 16.68
N PRO A 56 -6.85 2.76 17.80
CA PRO A 56 -6.15 1.48 17.80
C PRO A 56 -6.70 0.48 16.76
N GLY A 57 -8.02 0.34 16.65
CA GLY A 57 -8.63 -0.57 15.68
C GLY A 57 -8.29 -0.25 14.23
N SER A 58 -8.27 1.03 13.87
CA SER A 58 -7.92 1.47 12.51
C SER A 58 -6.45 1.28 12.19
N ARG A 59 -5.56 1.46 13.19
CA ARG A 59 -4.14 1.14 13.06
C ARG A 59 -3.92 -0.35 12.82
N LEU A 60 -4.66 -1.22 13.54
CA LEU A 60 -4.60 -2.67 13.33
C LEU A 60 -5.05 -3.08 11.93
N VAL A 61 -6.04 -2.40 11.35
CA VAL A 61 -6.44 -2.66 9.96
C VAL A 61 -5.31 -2.34 8.98
N LEU A 62 -4.62 -1.22 9.17
CA LEU A 62 -3.47 -0.86 8.33
C LEU A 62 -2.33 -1.86 8.47
N GLU A 63 -2.02 -2.27 9.71
CA GLU A 63 -1.00 -3.27 10.00
C GLU A 63 -1.36 -4.63 9.39
N HIS A 64 -2.62 -5.04 9.47
CA HIS A 64 -3.09 -6.27 8.83
C HIS A 64 -2.93 -6.23 7.30
N LEU A 65 -3.18 -5.08 6.66
CA LEU A 65 -2.95 -4.92 5.22
C LEU A 65 -1.46 -5.05 4.87
N ARG A 66 -0.57 -4.42 5.64
CA ARG A 66 0.89 -4.54 5.49
C ARG A 66 1.35 -5.99 5.61
N THR A 67 1.00 -6.66 6.70
CA THR A 67 1.36 -8.06 6.92
C THR A 67 0.78 -8.99 5.85
N THR A 68 -0.42 -8.70 5.34
CA THR A 68 -1.01 -9.47 4.24
C THR A 68 -0.26 -9.27 2.93
N ALA A 69 0.20 -8.05 2.64
CA ALA A 69 1.03 -7.76 1.48
C ALA A 69 2.36 -8.52 1.56
N GLU A 70 3.05 -8.43 2.70
CA GLU A 70 4.31 -9.13 2.97
C GLU A 70 4.17 -10.66 2.80
N ARG A 71 3.15 -11.27 3.42
CA ARG A 71 2.88 -12.72 3.31
C ARG A 71 2.58 -13.18 1.89
N ARG A 72 2.10 -12.27 1.03
CA ARG A 72 1.79 -12.56 -0.38
C ARG A 72 2.92 -12.16 -1.33
N GLY A 73 4.05 -11.67 -0.81
CA GLY A 73 5.17 -11.17 -1.63
C GLY A 73 4.81 -9.93 -2.45
N LEU A 74 3.83 -9.14 -2.01
CA LEU A 74 3.41 -7.91 -2.69
C LEU A 74 4.25 -6.72 -2.19
N ALA A 75 4.56 -5.78 -3.08
CA ALA A 75 5.32 -4.61 -2.73
C ALA A 75 4.51 -3.66 -1.81
N TRP A 76 5.07 -3.40 -0.63
CA TRP A 76 4.59 -2.40 0.32
C TRP A 76 5.74 -1.47 0.66
N GLU A 77 5.50 -0.17 0.53
CA GLU A 77 6.49 0.84 0.85
C GLU A 77 5.89 1.94 1.72
N GLU A 78 6.61 2.32 2.77
CA GLU A 78 6.26 3.43 3.64
C GLU A 78 7.15 4.62 3.29
N ARG A 79 6.57 5.68 2.72
CA ARG A 79 7.28 6.91 2.40
C ARG A 79 6.43 8.13 2.74
N PRO A 80 7.03 9.19 3.30
CA PRO A 80 6.38 10.49 3.35
C PRO A 80 5.98 10.92 1.94
N LEU A 81 4.71 11.24 1.74
CA LEU A 81 4.27 11.87 0.50
C LEU A 81 4.51 13.38 0.67
N THR A 82 5.48 13.90 -0.09
CA THR A 82 5.73 15.34 -0.28
C THR A 82 4.72 15.94 -1.23
#